data_AF-A0A1F2X5N6-F1
#
_entry.id   AF-A0A1F2X5N6-F1
#
_cell.length_a   1.000
_cell.length_b   1.000
_cell.length_c   1.000
_cell.angle_alpha   90.00
_cell.angle_beta   90.00
_cell.angle_gamma   90.00
#
_symmetry.space_group_name_H-M   'P 1'
#
loop_
_entity.id
_entity.type
_entity.pdbx_description
1 polymer ?
#
loop_
_entity_poly.entity_id
_entity_poly.type
_entity_poly.pdbx_seq_one_letter_code
_entity_poly.pdbx_strand_id
1 'polypeptide(L)'
;MVSGQVIIARHDGAMYAVGIETQTLVWSIYLGNDAGTFPAGFETAGFCEWAPQTGYSVLASPAVAANGYIVVGTLEGYLVAISDRSWG
;
A
#
# COMPACT_ATOMS: atom_id res chain seq x y z
N MET A 1 5.11 -0.23 -13.26
CA MET A 1 4.03 -1.08 -13.82
C MET A 1 3.77 -2.24 -12.86
N VAL A 2 2.52 -2.47 -12.43
CA VAL A 2 2.16 -3.56 -11.48
C VAL A 2 1.83 -4.90 -12.18
N SER A 3 2.22 -5.06 -13.45
CA SER A 3 1.98 -6.30 -14.19
C SER A 3 2.66 -7.49 -13.49
N GLY A 4 1.98 -8.64 -13.45
CA GLY A 4 2.50 -9.86 -12.82
C GLY A 4 2.43 -9.88 -11.28
N GLN A 5 1.71 -8.93 -10.67
CA GLN A 5 1.57 -8.83 -9.21
C GLN A 5 0.11 -8.95 -8.78
N VAL A 6 -0.13 -9.61 -7.64
CA VAL A 6 -1.39 -9.51 -6.89
C VAL A 6 -1.21 -8.46 -5.81
N ILE A 7 -2.13 -7.49 -5.75
CA ILE A 7 -2.15 -6.47 -4.71
C ILE A 7 -3.14 -6.88 -3.62
N ILE A 8 -2.68 -6.90 -2.38
CA ILE A 8 -3.46 -7.31 -1.22
C ILE A 8 -3.48 -6.17 -0.22
N ALA A 9 -4.66 -5.60 0.02
CA ALA A 9 -4.90 -4.72 1.15
C ALA A 9 -5.27 -5.55 2.38
N ARG A 10 -4.69 -5.23 3.54
CA ARG A 10 -4.95 -5.94 4.79
C ARG A 10 -5.51 -5.01 5.87
N HIS A 11 -6.27 -5.62 6.77
CA HIS A 11 -6.82 -4.96 7.96
C HIS A 11 -5.73 -4.46 8.91
N ASP A 12 -4.48 -4.91 8.82
CA ASP A 12 -3.41 -4.36 9.69
C ASP A 12 -2.93 -2.95 9.27
N GLY A 13 -3.48 -2.40 8.19
CA GLY A 13 -3.06 -1.12 7.63
C GLY A 13 -1.97 -1.24 6.58
N ALA A 14 -1.53 -2.47 6.28
CA ALA A 14 -0.51 -2.73 5.26
C ALA A 14 -1.14 -3.09 3.91
N MET A 15 -0.41 -2.77 2.85
CA MET A 15 -0.62 -3.33 1.52
C MET A 15 0.62 -4.09 1.07
N TYR A 16 0.39 -5.17 0.33
CA TYR A 16 1.43 -6.05 -0.17
C TYR A 16 1.25 -6.29 -1.66
N ALA A 17 2.36 -6.39 -2.38
CA ALA A 17 2.39 -7.00 -3.70
C ALA A 17 3.09 -8.34 -3.64
N VAL A 18 2.45 -9.36 -4.21
CA VAL A 18 3.02 -10.70 -4.36
C VAL A 18 3.17 -10.99 -5.85
N GLY A 19 4.35 -11.45 -6.27
CA GLY A 19 4.58 -11.88 -7.64
C GLY A 19 3.75 -13.13 -7.95
N ILE A 20 2.96 -13.11 -9.02
CA ILE A 20 2.09 -14.23 -9.39
C ILE A 20 2.90 -15.49 -9.67
N GLU A 21 4.01 -15.35 -10.41
CA GLU A 21 4.85 -16.49 -10.81
C GLU A 21 5.78 -16.94 -9.68
N THR A 22 6.39 -15.99 -8.98
CA THR A 22 7.40 -16.28 -7.96
C THR A 22 6.79 -16.64 -6.61
N GLN A 23 5.56 -16.22 -6.35
CA GLN A 23 4.89 -16.31 -5.04
C GLN A 23 5.71 -15.64 -3.91
N THR A 24 6.53 -14.65 -4.26
CA THR A 24 7.35 -13.90 -3.31
C THR A 24 6.80 -12.50 -3.09
N LEU A 25 7.05 -11.94 -1.90
CA LEU A 25 6.82 -10.53 -1.65
C LEU A 25 7.66 -9.68 -2.61
N VAL A 26 7.02 -8.74 -3.29
CA VAL A 26 7.68 -7.76 -4.18
C VAL A 26 7.91 -6.47 -3.41
N TRP A 27 6.85 -5.94 -2.80
CA TRP A 27 6.92 -4.78 -1.92
C TRP A 27 5.82 -4.84 -0.87
N SER A 28 6.05 -4.12 0.22
CA SER A 28 5.05 -3.86 1.26
C SER A 28 5.09 -2.40 1.65
N ILE A 29 3.91 -1.79 1.81
CA ILE A 29 3.77 -0.42 2.30
C ILE A 29 2.83 -0.41 3.49
N TYR A 30 3.18 0.36 4.50
CA TYR A 30 2.32 0.59 5.66
C TYR A 30 1.60 1.93 5.49
N LEU A 31 0.27 1.91 5.50
CA LEU A 31 -0.53 3.12 5.40
C LEU A 31 -0.85 3.71 6.78
N GLY A 32 -0.82 2.91 7.85
CA GLY A 32 -0.94 3.41 9.22
C GLY A 32 -1.73 2.49 10.14
N ASN A 33 -1.84 2.91 11.40
CA ASN A 33 -2.81 2.39 12.38
C ASN A 33 -3.31 3.54 13.28
N ASP A 34 -4.31 3.24 14.10
CA ASP A 34 -4.88 4.20 15.08
C ASP A 34 -3.84 4.64 16.13
N ALA A 35 -2.80 3.83 16.36
CA ALA A 35 -1.73 4.15 17.30
C ALA A 35 -0.67 5.11 16.73
N GLY A 36 -0.69 5.40 15.42
CA GLY A 36 0.29 6.26 14.76
C GLY A 36 1.73 5.72 14.78
N THR A 37 1.91 4.40 14.95
CA THR A 37 3.25 3.77 15.05
C THR A 37 3.48 2.78 13.91
N PHE A 38 4.71 2.75 13.38
CA PHE A 38 5.09 1.79 12.33
C PHE A 38 5.52 0.45 12.96
N PRO A 39 5.04 -0.70 12.45
CA PRO A 39 5.54 -2.00 12.86
C PRO A 39 7.01 -2.19 12.47
N ALA A 40 7.73 -3.01 13.25
CA ALA A 40 9.10 -3.38 12.91
C ALA A 40 9.15 -4.06 11.52
N GLY A 41 10.08 -3.60 10.66
CA GLY A 41 10.25 -4.13 9.30
C GLY A 41 9.54 -3.34 8.19
N PHE A 42 8.78 -2.29 8.52
CA PHE A 42 8.32 -1.32 7.53
C PHE A 42 9.25 -0.10 7.50
N GLU A 43 9.85 0.17 6.33
CA GLU A 43 10.65 1.37 6.12
C GLU A 43 9.75 2.59 5.96
N THR A 44 9.99 3.64 6.75
CA THR A 44 9.30 4.94 6.61
C THR A 44 9.88 5.79 5.48
N ALA A 45 11.10 5.48 5.05
CA ALA A 45 11.82 6.23 4.04
C ALA A 45 11.38 5.82 2.62
N GLY A 46 11.02 6.80 1.79
CA GLY A 46 10.81 6.59 0.35
C GLY A 46 9.37 6.28 -0.09
N PHE A 47 8.46 5.95 0.81
CA PHE A 47 7.08 5.58 0.42
C PHE A 47 6.02 6.66 0.65
N CYS A 48 6.30 7.69 1.46
CA CYS A 48 5.33 8.73 1.76
C CYS A 48 6.02 10.06 2.09
N GLU A 49 5.56 11.15 1.47
CA GLU A 49 5.96 12.52 1.86
C GLU A 49 5.18 13.01 3.09
N TRP A 50 4.10 12.31 3.46
CA TRP A 50 3.22 12.58 4.60
C TRP A 50 2.85 11.26 5.25
N ALA A 51 2.84 11.17 6.58
CA ALA A 51 2.41 9.95 7.28
C ALA A 51 0.87 9.90 7.30
N PRO A 52 0.21 9.01 6.54
CA PRO A 52 -1.22 8.85 6.65
C PRO A 52 -1.52 8.26 8.04
N GLN A 53 -2.49 8.81 8.75
CA GLN A 53 -3.15 8.07 9.83
C GLN A 53 -4.36 7.39 9.23
N THR A 54 -4.12 6.36 8.42
CA THR A 54 -5.17 5.40 8.12
C THR A 54 -5.17 4.43 9.29
N GLY A 55 -6.31 4.19 9.92
CA GLY A 55 -6.41 3.36 11.08
C GLY A 55 -6.17 1.87 10.79
N TYR A 56 -6.66 0.99 11.63
CA TYR A 56 -6.57 -0.47 11.44
C TYR A 56 -7.42 -1.01 10.28
N SER A 57 -7.66 -0.28 9.19
CA SER A 57 -8.57 -0.78 8.15
C SER A 57 -8.38 -0.13 6.79
N VAL A 58 -7.53 -0.77 5.99
CA VAL A 58 -7.62 -0.72 4.54
C VAL A 58 -8.58 -1.84 4.10
N LEU A 59 -9.89 -1.59 4.25
CA LEU A 59 -10.93 -2.58 3.91
C LEU A 59 -11.33 -2.53 2.44
N ALA A 60 -11.01 -1.45 1.74
CA ALA A 60 -11.34 -1.31 0.34
C ALA A 60 -10.47 -2.22 -0.53
N SER A 61 -11.07 -2.81 -1.56
CA SER A 61 -10.31 -3.44 -2.64
C SER A 61 -9.51 -2.35 -3.39
N PRO A 62 -8.19 -2.52 -3.61
CA PRO A 62 -7.40 -1.55 -4.35
C PRO A 62 -7.78 -1.56 -5.84
N ALA A 63 -7.77 -0.38 -6.45
CA ALA A 63 -7.94 -0.20 -7.89
C ALA A 63 -6.59 0.10 -8.54
N VAL A 64 -6.32 -0.52 -9.69
CA VAL A 64 -5.10 -0.29 -10.46
C VAL A 64 -5.43 0.51 -11.71
N ALA A 65 -4.84 1.69 -11.84
CA ALA A 65 -4.95 2.52 -13.03
C ALA A 65 -4.01 2.05 -14.15
N ALA A 66 -4.32 2.43 -15.40
CA ALA A 66 -3.55 2.04 -16.58
C ALA A 66 -2.09 2.52 -16.56
N ASN A 67 -1.82 3.65 -15.88
CA ASN A 67 -0.49 4.20 -15.66
C ASN A 67 0.24 3.56 -14.46
N GLY A 68 -0.31 2.49 -13.88
CA GLY A 68 0.28 1.74 -12.79
C GLY A 68 -0.01 2.27 -11.39
N TYR A 69 -0.69 3.41 -11.24
CA TYR A 69 -1.09 3.90 -9.92
C TYR A 69 -2.05 2.92 -9.25
N ILE A 70 -1.83 2.68 -7.96
CA ILE A 70 -2.73 1.91 -7.12
C ILE A 70 -3.49 2.90 -6.24
N VAL A 71 -4.81 2.82 -6.23
CA VAL A 71 -5.68 3.68 -5.44
C VAL A 71 -6.45 2.84 -4.45
N VAL A 72 -6.50 3.29 -3.19
CA VAL A 72 -7.26 2.62 -2.14
C VAL A 72 -7.91 3.63 -1.21
N GLY A 73 -9.17 3.38 -0.84
CA GLY A 73 -9.87 4.15 0.18
C GLY A 73 -9.63 3.56 1.57
N THR A 74 -9.61 4.42 2.59
CA THR A 74 -9.49 3.99 3.99
C THR A 74 -10.75 4.35 4.78
N LEU A 75 -10.96 3.72 5.94
CA LEU A 75 -12.14 3.98 6.77
C LEU A 75 -12.20 5.41 7.32
N GLU A 76 -11.08 6.10 7.38
CA GLU A 76 -10.95 7.47 7.89
C GLU A 76 -11.33 8.52 6.84
N GLY A 77 -11.77 8.07 5.66
CA GLY A 77 -12.20 8.96 4.58
C GLY A 77 -11.06 9.45 3.68
N TYR A 78 -9.85 8.88 3.80
CA TYR A 78 -8.75 9.19 2.90
C TYR A 78 -8.78 8.33 1.64
N LEU A 79 -8.36 8.92 0.53
CA LEU A 79 -8.04 8.22 -0.71
C LEU A 79 -6.53 8.28 -0.92
N VAL A 80 -5.88 7.13 -0.87
CA VAL A 80 -4.42 7.02 -1.00
C VAL A 80 -4.08 6.55 -2.41
N ALA A 81 -3.17 7.26 -3.07
CA ALA A 81 -2.59 6.86 -4.35
C ALA A 81 -1.13 6.48 -4.15
N ILE A 82 -0.76 5.29 -4.64
CA ILE A 82 0.56 4.71 -4.48
C ILE A 82 1.14 4.47 -5.88
N SER A 83 2.37 4.92 -6.07
CA SER A 83 3.15 4.66 -7.26
C SER A 83 4.62 4.49 -6.88
N ASP A 84 5.36 3.73 -7.66
CA ASP A 84 6.81 3.71 -7.56
C ASP A 84 7.39 4.94 -8.27
N ARG A 85 8.38 5.59 -7.65
CA ARG A 85 9.09 6.75 -8.22
C ARG A 85 9.88 6.37 -9.49
N SER A 86 10.18 5.09 -9.70
CA SER A 86 10.85 4.57 -10.90
C SER A 86 9.90 4.21 -12.05
N TRP A 87 8.58 4.42 -11.91
CA TRP A 87 7.61 4.20 -12.99
C TRP A 87 7.48 5.41 -13.95
N GLY A 88 8.37 6.40 -13.83
CA GLY A 88 8.53 7.52 -14.75
C GLY A 88 9.75 7.33 -15.66
#